data_AF-A0A957FEB5-F1
#
_entry.id   AF-A0A957FEB5-F1
#
_cell.length_a   1.000
_cell.length_b   1.000
_cell.length_c   1.000
_cell.angle_alpha   90.00
_cell.angle_beta   90.00
_cell.angle_gamma   90.00
#
_symmetry.space_group_name_H-M   'P 1'
#
loop_
_entity.id
_entity.type
_entity.pdbx_description
1 polymer ?
#
loop_
_entity_poly.entity_id
_entity_poly.type
_entity_poly.pdbx_seq_one_letter_code
_entity_poly.pdbx_strand_id
1 'polypeptide(L)'
;MKYIYYPGCSLERNASAYHDSTMAVANPLGMTLQEVDDWNCCGAIEFIAVDKMQAYALTARNLSLAEKQLTNGETMIAPCSACFLNLSKCDAYLAADPQLANKVNTALAAGGLHYTPGTVKTRHLLEAIVQDVGYDGIAAQVKKPLYGLRVAPYYGCLIVRPGFLEKFDDPEYPVRLDRVMRTLGAEVVDFPMKAHCCGGHMTQISEKVALDMLYRLFKSAAEYDADVITTICPMCQLNLDAYQESVNKEYGTNFNMPILYFTQLMGLAFGLPTDALGFGKEFIDAGPALAKVGAEPPQKPKKEKLAKEALPMPFMPEEE
;
A
#
# COMPACT_ATOMS: atom_id res chain seq x y z
N MET A 1 -16.82 0.76 12.38
CA MET A 1 -16.72 1.89 11.42
C MET A 1 -17.12 1.38 10.04
N LYS A 2 -17.97 2.08 9.30
CA LYS A 2 -18.44 1.65 7.99
C LYS A 2 -17.79 2.48 6.89
N TYR A 3 -17.36 1.83 5.82
CA TYR A 3 -16.70 2.44 4.68
C TYR A 3 -17.29 1.89 3.39
N ILE A 4 -17.28 2.74 2.36
CA ILE A 4 -17.45 2.29 0.99
C ILE A 4 -16.10 1.77 0.50
N TYR A 5 -16.08 0.64 -0.18
CA TYR A 5 -14.87 -0.08 -0.55
C TYR A 5 -14.77 -0.17 -2.07
N TYR A 6 -13.66 0.31 -2.61
CA TYR A 6 -13.34 0.20 -4.01
C TYR A 6 -12.13 -0.72 -4.18
N PRO A 7 -12.34 -2.00 -4.55
CA PRO A 7 -11.24 -2.94 -4.74
C PRO A 7 -10.38 -2.56 -5.94
N GLY A 8 -11.02 -2.05 -7.01
CA GLY A 8 -10.36 -1.87 -8.29
C GLY A 8 -10.01 -3.22 -8.96
N CYS A 9 -9.51 -3.16 -10.19
CA CYS A 9 -9.33 -4.35 -11.02
C CYS A 9 -8.30 -5.36 -10.51
N SER A 10 -7.21 -4.90 -9.88
CA SER A 10 -6.13 -5.80 -9.44
C SER A 10 -6.57 -6.69 -8.29
N LEU A 11 -7.31 -6.15 -7.32
CA LEU A 11 -7.72 -6.87 -6.12
C LEU A 11 -8.72 -7.99 -6.42
N GLU A 12 -9.52 -7.87 -7.49
CA GLU A 12 -10.38 -8.97 -7.94
C GLU A 12 -9.63 -10.09 -8.69
N ARG A 13 -8.37 -9.85 -9.08
CA ARG A 13 -7.63 -10.71 -10.00
C ARG A 13 -6.24 -11.04 -9.47
N ASN A 14 -5.21 -10.42 -10.04
CA ASN A 14 -3.81 -10.75 -9.79
C ASN A 14 -3.34 -10.40 -8.36
N ALA A 15 -4.03 -9.50 -7.67
CA ALA A 15 -3.77 -9.13 -6.28
C ALA A 15 -4.88 -9.61 -5.33
N SER A 16 -5.54 -10.75 -5.63
CA SER A 16 -6.59 -11.30 -4.76
C SER A 16 -6.13 -11.57 -3.33
N ALA A 17 -4.85 -11.92 -3.11
CA ALA A 17 -4.29 -12.02 -1.76
C ALA A 17 -4.44 -10.72 -0.94
N TYR A 18 -4.36 -9.56 -1.60
CA TYR A 18 -4.55 -8.27 -0.93
C TYR A 18 -6.02 -8.03 -0.58
N HIS A 19 -6.95 -8.43 -1.47
CA HIS A 19 -8.38 -8.37 -1.20
C HIS A 19 -8.76 -9.27 -0.02
N ASP A 20 -8.40 -10.56 -0.10
CA ASP A 20 -8.71 -11.58 0.90
C ASP A 20 -8.19 -11.15 2.27
N SER A 21 -6.92 -10.76 2.35
CA SER A 21 -6.32 -10.30 3.60
C SER A 21 -6.92 -8.99 4.10
N THR A 22 -7.29 -8.04 3.22
CA THR A 22 -8.00 -6.80 3.61
C THR A 22 -9.34 -7.12 4.26
N MET A 23 -10.15 -7.98 3.63
CA MET A 23 -11.45 -8.38 4.16
C MET A 23 -11.32 -9.16 5.47
N ALA A 24 -10.30 -10.02 5.57
CA ALA A 24 -10.03 -10.81 6.77
C ALA A 24 -9.65 -9.92 7.97
N VAL A 25 -8.81 -8.90 7.77
CA VAL A 25 -8.38 -8.00 8.87
C VAL A 25 -9.42 -6.93 9.20
N ALA A 26 -10.33 -6.59 8.28
CA ALA A 26 -11.38 -5.61 8.53
C ALA A 26 -12.25 -5.99 9.74
N ASN A 27 -12.62 -7.27 9.87
CA ASN A 27 -13.46 -7.76 10.96
C ASN A 27 -12.84 -7.55 12.36
N PRO A 28 -11.61 -8.04 12.66
CA PRO A 28 -10.93 -7.75 13.93
C PRO A 28 -10.76 -6.25 14.23
N LEU A 29 -10.59 -5.42 13.19
CA LEU A 29 -10.42 -3.97 13.34
C LEU A 29 -11.76 -3.23 13.49
N GLY A 30 -12.89 -3.94 13.50
CA GLY A 30 -14.22 -3.35 13.58
C GLY A 30 -14.58 -2.49 12.35
N MET A 31 -13.98 -2.78 11.20
CA MET A 31 -14.24 -2.13 9.93
C MET A 31 -15.24 -2.95 9.11
N THR A 32 -16.28 -2.29 8.61
CA THR A 32 -17.23 -2.85 7.65
C THR A 32 -16.97 -2.22 6.30
N LEU A 33 -16.57 -3.03 5.32
CA LEU A 33 -16.24 -2.61 3.97
C LEU A 33 -17.38 -3.01 3.04
N GLN A 34 -18.16 -2.03 2.58
CA GLN A 34 -19.25 -2.24 1.62
C GLN A 34 -18.76 -1.87 0.23
N GLU A 35 -18.72 -2.83 -0.69
CA GLU A 35 -18.21 -2.60 -2.03
C GLU A 35 -19.08 -1.63 -2.84
N VAL A 36 -18.44 -0.85 -3.72
CA VAL A 36 -19.15 -0.01 -4.70
C VAL A 36 -19.90 -0.87 -5.69
N ASP A 37 -21.19 -0.61 -5.94
CA ASP A 37 -21.91 -1.40 -6.94
C ASP A 37 -21.53 -0.96 -8.36
N ASP A 38 -21.31 -1.92 -9.26
CA ASP A 38 -21.09 -1.69 -10.70
C ASP A 38 -19.90 -0.74 -11.00
N TRP A 39 -18.83 -0.81 -10.22
CA TRP A 39 -17.64 0.01 -10.43
C TRP A 39 -16.85 -0.40 -11.69
N ASN A 40 -16.05 0.53 -12.24
CA ASN A 40 -15.13 0.28 -13.36
C ASN A 40 -13.67 0.56 -12.96
N CYS A 41 -12.70 0.06 -13.74
CA CYS A 41 -11.28 0.34 -13.52
C CYS A 41 -10.99 1.85 -13.45
N CYS A 42 -10.11 2.26 -12.53
CA CYS A 42 -9.69 3.66 -12.34
C CYS A 42 -8.74 4.18 -13.45
N GLY A 43 -8.41 3.34 -14.45
CA GLY A 43 -7.51 3.69 -15.55
C GLY A 43 -6.02 3.65 -15.24
N ALA A 44 -5.64 3.26 -14.00
CA ALA A 44 -4.25 3.22 -13.53
C ALA A 44 -3.48 4.52 -13.87
N ILE A 45 -2.16 4.49 -14.05
CA ILE A 45 -1.37 5.71 -14.27
C ILE A 45 -1.35 6.10 -15.76
N GLU A 46 -1.73 5.18 -16.65
CA GLU A 46 -1.50 5.28 -18.08
C GLU A 46 -2.63 6.03 -18.79
N PHE A 47 -3.89 5.76 -18.41
CA PHE A 47 -5.01 6.29 -19.19
C PHE A 47 -5.10 7.82 -19.11
N ILE A 48 -4.75 8.39 -17.96
CA ILE A 48 -4.71 9.84 -17.76
C ILE A 48 -3.67 10.53 -18.65
N ALA A 49 -2.59 9.83 -19.02
CA ALA A 49 -1.57 10.36 -19.91
C ALA A 49 -2.02 10.36 -21.38
N VAL A 50 -3.01 9.54 -21.74
CA VAL A 50 -3.57 9.45 -23.09
C VAL A 50 -4.70 10.46 -23.28
N ASP A 51 -5.72 10.43 -22.42
CA ASP A 51 -6.85 11.38 -22.49
C ASP A 51 -7.35 11.73 -21.09
N LYS A 52 -7.05 12.96 -20.66
CA LYS A 52 -7.42 13.48 -19.35
C LYS A 52 -8.93 13.47 -19.09
N MET A 53 -9.74 13.83 -20.09
CA MET A 53 -11.18 13.98 -19.92
C MET A 53 -11.83 12.60 -19.79
N GLN A 54 -11.47 11.66 -20.67
CA GLN A 54 -12.04 10.30 -20.63
C GLN A 54 -11.62 9.54 -19.37
N ALA A 55 -10.35 9.66 -18.95
CA ALA A 55 -9.87 9.03 -17.72
C ALA A 55 -10.62 9.55 -16.49
N TYR A 56 -10.89 10.87 -16.41
CA TYR A 56 -11.69 11.41 -15.32
C TYR A 56 -13.18 11.15 -15.46
N ALA A 57 -13.73 10.96 -16.66
CA ALA A 57 -15.11 10.48 -16.80
C ALA A 57 -15.30 9.09 -16.18
N LEU A 58 -14.38 8.15 -16.47
CA LEU A 58 -14.41 6.82 -15.87
C LEU A 58 -14.14 6.83 -14.37
N THR A 59 -13.25 7.70 -13.90
CA THR A 59 -12.95 7.80 -12.47
C THR A 59 -14.10 8.46 -11.69
N ALA A 60 -14.67 9.55 -12.22
CA ALA A 60 -15.81 10.24 -11.63
C ALA A 60 -17.08 9.38 -11.63
N ARG A 61 -17.22 8.44 -12.57
CA ARG A 61 -18.29 7.43 -12.53
C ARG A 61 -18.25 6.64 -11.22
N ASN A 62 -17.08 6.15 -10.82
CA ASN A 62 -16.93 5.43 -9.55
C ASN A 62 -17.23 6.31 -8.33
N LEU A 63 -16.79 7.58 -8.35
CA LEU A 63 -17.11 8.54 -7.30
C LEU A 63 -18.63 8.81 -7.23
N SER A 64 -19.30 8.97 -8.36
CA SER A 64 -20.77 9.16 -8.43
C SER A 64 -21.54 7.95 -7.89
N LEU A 65 -21.04 6.73 -8.16
CA LEU A 65 -21.64 5.49 -7.66
C LEU A 65 -21.44 5.35 -6.15
N ALA A 66 -20.23 5.62 -5.68
CA ALA A 66 -19.93 5.65 -4.25
C ALA A 66 -20.81 6.68 -3.53
N GLU A 67 -20.94 7.91 -4.07
CA GLU A 67 -21.79 8.98 -3.52
C GLU A 67 -23.23 8.51 -3.26
N LYS A 68 -23.82 7.75 -4.19
CA LYS A 68 -25.18 7.21 -4.03
C LYS A 68 -25.33 6.17 -2.92
N GLN A 69 -24.24 5.47 -2.58
CA GLN A 69 -24.23 4.46 -1.52
C GLN A 69 -23.78 5.03 -0.17
N LEU A 70 -23.22 6.24 -0.13
CA LEU A 70 -22.90 6.93 1.11
C LEU A 70 -24.19 7.32 1.84
N THR A 71 -24.32 6.85 3.08
CA THR A 71 -25.52 7.05 3.90
C THR A 71 -25.33 8.09 4.99
N ASN A 72 -24.14 8.20 5.61
CA ASN A 72 -23.85 9.19 6.65
C ASN A 72 -22.34 9.32 6.91
N GLY A 73 -21.68 10.30 6.27
CA GLY A 73 -20.27 10.65 6.56
C GLY A 73 -19.26 9.52 6.32
N GLU A 74 -19.68 8.44 5.65
CA GLU A 74 -18.84 7.32 5.27
C GLU A 74 -17.76 7.79 4.29
N THR A 75 -16.62 7.09 4.28
CA THR A 75 -15.51 7.42 3.40
C THR A 75 -15.27 6.27 2.45
N MET A 76 -14.85 6.59 1.23
CA MET A 76 -14.43 5.60 0.25
C MET A 76 -12.98 5.17 0.55
N ILE A 77 -12.76 3.87 0.72
CA ILE A 77 -11.44 3.27 0.86
C ILE A 77 -11.03 2.62 -0.45
N ALA A 78 -9.83 2.96 -0.92
CA ALA A 78 -9.17 2.29 -2.03
C ALA A 78 -7.81 1.74 -1.57
N PRO A 79 -7.64 0.41 -1.41
CA PRO A 79 -6.37 -0.16 -0.96
C PRO A 79 -5.27 -0.10 -2.01
N CYS A 80 -5.61 -0.03 -3.30
CA CYS A 80 -4.62 0.14 -4.36
C CYS A 80 -4.17 1.60 -4.43
N SER A 81 -2.85 1.84 -4.35
CA SER A 81 -2.29 3.19 -4.34
C SER A 81 -2.59 4.00 -5.62
N ALA A 82 -2.67 3.36 -6.79
CA ALA A 82 -3.07 4.03 -8.02
C ALA A 82 -4.56 4.37 -8.04
N CYS A 83 -5.41 3.47 -7.52
CA CYS A 83 -6.85 3.70 -7.39
C CYS A 83 -7.12 4.90 -6.48
N PHE A 84 -6.52 4.89 -5.28
CA PHE A 84 -6.57 6.01 -4.33
C PHE A 84 -6.15 7.32 -5.00
N LEU A 85 -4.98 7.33 -5.65
CA LEU A 85 -4.46 8.55 -6.27
C LEU A 85 -5.39 9.09 -7.35
N ASN A 86 -5.92 8.23 -8.23
CA ASN A 86 -6.77 8.66 -9.33
C ASN A 86 -8.11 9.19 -8.84
N LEU A 87 -8.75 8.50 -7.90
CA LEU A 87 -10.01 8.93 -7.29
C LEU A 87 -9.84 10.30 -6.62
N SER A 88 -8.82 10.46 -5.78
CA SER A 88 -8.53 11.72 -5.11
C SER A 88 -8.11 12.84 -6.08
N LYS A 89 -7.33 12.53 -7.12
CA LYS A 89 -6.96 13.52 -8.17
C LYS A 89 -8.17 13.96 -8.96
N CYS A 90 -9.04 13.02 -9.32
CA CYS A 90 -10.26 13.30 -10.07
C CYS A 90 -11.12 14.28 -9.28
N ASP A 91 -11.38 14.00 -8.00
CA ASP A 91 -12.11 14.91 -7.12
C ASP A 91 -11.49 16.32 -7.07
N ALA A 92 -10.20 16.40 -6.74
CA ALA A 92 -9.50 17.68 -6.62
C ALA A 92 -9.47 18.47 -7.94
N TYR A 93 -9.27 17.81 -9.08
CA TYR A 93 -9.15 18.49 -10.37
C TYR A 93 -10.51 18.94 -10.90
N LEU A 94 -11.58 18.19 -10.65
CA LEU A 94 -12.93 18.64 -10.99
C LEU A 94 -13.35 19.83 -10.10
N ALA A 95 -12.91 19.87 -8.84
CA ALA A 95 -13.11 21.03 -7.97
C ALA A 95 -12.36 22.27 -8.48
N ALA A 96 -11.12 22.09 -8.97
CA ALA A 96 -10.26 23.19 -9.42
C ALA A 96 -10.58 23.69 -10.85
N ASP A 97 -11.17 22.85 -11.71
CA ASP A 97 -11.45 23.17 -13.12
C ASP A 97 -12.94 22.93 -13.45
N PRO A 98 -13.78 23.98 -13.33
CA PRO A 98 -15.21 23.87 -13.64
C PRO A 98 -15.51 23.50 -15.10
N GLN A 99 -14.61 23.83 -16.05
CA GLN A 99 -14.83 23.45 -17.45
C GLN A 99 -14.63 21.96 -17.65
N LEU A 100 -13.60 21.39 -17.02
CA LEU A 100 -13.38 19.95 -16.98
C LEU A 100 -14.55 19.25 -16.27
N ALA A 101 -15.00 19.77 -15.12
CA ALA A 101 -16.16 19.25 -14.40
C ALA A 101 -17.42 19.20 -15.27
N ASN A 102 -17.69 20.26 -16.04
CA ASN A 102 -18.82 20.29 -16.96
C ASN A 102 -18.70 19.23 -18.08
N LYS A 103 -17.51 19.06 -18.67
CA LYS A 103 -17.28 18.04 -19.72
C LYS A 103 -17.45 16.62 -19.17
N VAL A 104 -16.87 16.35 -18.00
CA VAL A 104 -17.02 15.07 -17.31
C VAL A 104 -18.48 14.80 -16.97
N ASN A 105 -19.19 15.76 -16.40
CA ASN A 105 -20.61 15.61 -16.08
C ASN A 105 -21.49 15.47 -17.32
N THR A 106 -21.11 16.06 -18.46
CA THR A 106 -21.80 15.81 -19.75
C THR A 106 -21.66 14.34 -20.17
N ALA A 107 -20.48 13.74 -20.00
CA ALA A 107 -20.28 12.32 -20.27
C ALA A 107 -21.03 11.42 -19.29
N LEU A 108 -21.00 11.74 -17.99
CA LEU A 108 -21.72 11.00 -16.94
C LEU A 108 -23.24 11.02 -17.15
N ALA A 109 -23.79 12.13 -17.65
CA ALA A 109 -25.21 12.28 -17.91
C ALA A 109 -25.74 11.23 -18.92
N ALA A 110 -24.91 10.77 -19.86
CA ALA A 110 -25.28 9.69 -20.78
C ALA A 110 -25.59 8.36 -20.05
N GLY A 111 -25.01 8.16 -18.87
CA GLY A 111 -25.29 7.02 -17.98
C GLY A 111 -26.22 7.34 -16.82
N GLY A 112 -26.90 8.50 -16.81
CA GLY A 112 -27.75 8.91 -15.69
C GLY A 112 -26.97 9.21 -14.40
N LEU A 113 -25.72 9.61 -14.53
CA LEU A 113 -24.82 9.95 -13.42
C LEU A 113 -24.45 11.43 -13.43
N HIS A 114 -24.07 11.92 -12.25
CA HIS A 114 -23.52 13.24 -12.03
C HIS A 114 -22.60 13.16 -10.82
N TYR A 115 -21.50 13.90 -10.85
CA TYR A 115 -20.59 14.02 -9.72
C TYR A 115 -20.40 15.48 -9.33
N THR A 116 -20.61 15.77 -8.05
CA THR A 116 -20.21 17.05 -7.44
C THR A 116 -18.90 16.86 -6.68
N PRO A 117 -17.81 17.56 -7.04
CA PRO A 117 -16.54 17.44 -6.34
C PRO A 117 -16.65 17.79 -4.85
N GLY A 118 -15.91 17.06 -4.00
CA GLY A 118 -15.89 17.18 -2.55
C GLY A 118 -16.97 16.38 -1.82
N THR A 119 -17.87 15.71 -2.53
CA THR A 119 -18.94 14.89 -1.93
C THR A 119 -18.44 13.52 -1.43
N VAL A 120 -17.40 12.98 -2.06
CA VAL A 120 -16.78 11.71 -1.67
C VAL A 120 -15.35 11.95 -1.21
N LYS A 121 -15.11 11.71 0.08
CA LYS A 121 -13.74 11.62 0.60
C LYS A 121 -13.19 10.24 0.24
N THR A 122 -12.03 10.20 -0.44
CA THR A 122 -11.31 8.95 -0.72
C THR A 122 -10.05 8.88 0.14
N ARG A 123 -9.84 7.74 0.82
CA ARG A 123 -8.65 7.47 1.63
C ARG A 123 -8.00 6.15 1.21
N HIS A 124 -6.70 6.07 1.40
CA HIS A 124 -5.99 4.81 1.25
C HIS A 124 -6.28 3.89 2.46
N LEU A 125 -6.26 2.58 2.28
CA LEU A 125 -6.54 1.62 3.37
C LEU A 125 -5.61 1.82 4.57
N LEU A 126 -4.31 2.02 4.33
CA LEU A 126 -3.33 2.32 5.39
C LEU A 126 -3.71 3.56 6.21
N GLU A 127 -4.19 4.61 5.55
CA GLU A 127 -4.61 5.84 6.22
C GLU A 127 -5.83 5.61 7.11
N ALA A 128 -6.85 4.94 6.59
CA ALA A 128 -8.06 4.60 7.35
C ALA A 128 -7.73 3.76 8.58
N ILE A 129 -6.88 2.72 8.44
CA ILE A 129 -6.44 1.89 9.56
C ILE A 129 -5.69 2.73 10.60
N VAL A 130 -4.70 3.51 10.18
CA VAL A 130 -3.84 4.25 11.12
C VAL A 130 -4.58 5.36 11.86
N GLN A 131 -5.45 6.11 11.19
CA GLN A 131 -6.11 7.27 11.79
C GLN A 131 -7.43 6.91 12.49
N ASP A 132 -8.17 5.91 12.02
CA ASP A 132 -9.50 5.61 12.58
C ASP A 132 -9.43 4.46 13.60
N VAL A 133 -8.58 3.45 13.35
CA VAL A 133 -8.38 2.34 14.30
C VAL A 133 -7.27 2.67 15.30
N GLY A 134 -6.21 3.35 14.84
CA GLY A 134 -5.07 3.72 15.68
C GLY A 134 -4.12 2.55 15.95
N TYR A 135 -2.89 2.89 16.36
CA TYR A 135 -1.88 1.87 16.69
C TYR A 135 -2.29 1.02 17.90
N ASP A 136 -2.96 1.60 18.90
CA ASP A 136 -3.46 0.86 20.06
C ASP A 136 -4.56 -0.14 19.66
N GLY A 137 -5.44 0.26 18.74
CA GLY A 137 -6.47 -0.63 18.19
C GLY A 137 -5.88 -1.80 17.41
N ILE A 138 -4.80 -1.55 16.65
CA ILE A 138 -4.04 -2.61 15.97
C ILE A 138 -3.35 -3.52 17.00
N ALA A 139 -2.67 -2.95 17.99
CA ALA A 139 -1.96 -3.70 19.04
C ALA A 139 -2.91 -4.62 19.82
N ALA A 140 -4.12 -4.15 20.11
CA ALA A 140 -5.13 -4.93 20.83
C ALA A 140 -5.58 -6.20 20.07
N GLN A 141 -5.40 -6.25 18.74
CA GLN A 141 -5.72 -7.43 17.94
C GLN A 141 -4.54 -8.41 17.79
N VAL A 142 -3.33 -8.03 18.19
CA VAL A 142 -2.13 -8.89 18.04
C VAL A 142 -2.20 -10.07 19.00
N LYS A 143 -2.23 -11.28 18.45
CA LYS A 143 -2.22 -12.56 19.19
C LYS A 143 -0.93 -13.33 19.00
N LYS A 144 -0.28 -13.17 17.83
CA LYS A 144 0.97 -13.82 17.44
C LYS A 144 1.94 -12.76 16.93
N PRO A 145 2.67 -12.05 17.80
CA PRO A 145 3.60 -11.03 17.36
C PRO A 145 4.62 -11.57 16.36
N LEU A 146 5.03 -10.76 15.39
CA LEU A 146 5.95 -11.12 14.32
C LEU A 146 7.43 -11.06 14.75
N TYR A 147 7.71 -11.48 15.99
CA TYR A 147 9.05 -11.40 16.57
C TYR A 147 10.07 -12.20 15.75
N GLY A 148 11.22 -11.61 15.48
CA GLY A 148 12.29 -12.23 14.70
C GLY A 148 12.16 -12.09 13.17
N LEU A 149 11.06 -11.50 12.68
CA LEU A 149 10.90 -11.19 11.26
C LEU A 149 11.39 -9.76 10.95
N ARG A 150 12.42 -9.64 10.10
CA ARG A 150 12.93 -8.36 9.62
C ARG A 150 12.15 -7.93 8.37
N VAL A 151 11.32 -6.91 8.53
CA VAL A 151 10.40 -6.44 7.48
C VAL A 151 10.91 -5.12 6.90
N ALA A 152 11.04 -5.04 5.58
CA ALA A 152 11.27 -3.81 4.84
C ALA A 152 9.92 -3.20 4.37
N PRO A 153 9.44 -2.09 4.97
CA PRO A 153 8.15 -1.51 4.60
C PRO A 153 8.26 -0.67 3.32
N TYR A 154 7.71 -1.16 2.22
CA TYR A 154 7.76 -0.51 0.92
C TYR A 154 6.43 0.18 0.58
N TYR A 155 6.40 1.50 0.74
CA TYR A 155 5.24 2.36 0.52
C TYR A 155 4.96 2.56 -0.97
N GLY A 156 6.00 2.44 -1.80
CA GLY A 156 5.96 2.89 -3.18
C GLY A 156 5.82 4.41 -3.27
N CYS A 157 5.53 4.90 -4.47
CA CYS A 157 5.60 6.33 -4.77
C CYS A 157 4.28 7.10 -4.56
N LEU A 158 3.13 6.45 -4.70
CA LEU A 158 1.86 7.17 -4.94
C LEU A 158 1.13 7.64 -3.68
N ILE A 159 1.27 6.94 -2.55
CA ILE A 159 0.51 7.28 -1.34
C ILE A 159 1.13 8.46 -0.56
N VAL A 160 2.45 8.67 -0.66
CA VAL A 160 3.18 9.69 0.12
C VAL A 160 3.51 10.95 -0.70
N ARG A 161 3.26 10.91 -2.02
CA ARG A 161 3.47 12.05 -2.94
C ARG A 161 2.22 12.57 -3.68
N PRO A 162 0.99 12.56 -3.12
CA PRO A 162 -0.09 13.36 -3.70
C PRO A 162 0.07 14.83 -3.27
N GLY A 163 0.84 15.62 -4.02
CA GLY A 163 1.15 17.02 -3.67
C GLY A 163 -0.04 18.01 -3.61
N PHE A 164 -1.27 17.53 -3.81
CA PHE A 164 -2.51 18.31 -3.80
C PHE A 164 -3.41 18.02 -2.59
N LEU A 165 -3.03 17.07 -1.73
CA LEU A 165 -3.73 16.74 -0.49
C LEU A 165 -2.90 17.15 0.73
N GLU A 166 -3.54 17.18 1.89
CA GLU A 166 -2.82 17.19 3.16
C GLU A 166 -1.89 15.98 3.26
N LYS A 167 -0.68 16.20 3.79
CA LYS A 167 0.35 15.16 3.87
C LYS A 167 -0.06 14.09 4.87
N PHE A 168 -0.40 12.90 4.38
CA PHE A 168 -0.63 11.72 5.21
C PHE A 168 0.65 11.24 5.91
N ASP A 169 1.78 11.29 5.20
CA ASP A 169 3.10 10.90 5.67
C ASP A 169 4.18 11.76 4.98
N ASP A 170 5.43 11.64 5.42
CA ASP A 170 6.53 12.34 4.75
C ASP A 170 6.81 11.73 3.35
N PRO A 171 6.92 12.55 2.28
CA PRO A 171 7.17 12.06 0.92
C PRO A 171 8.51 11.35 0.70
N GLU A 172 9.52 11.62 1.54
CA GLU A 172 10.86 11.07 1.45
C GLU A 172 11.13 10.03 2.54
N TYR A 173 10.65 10.29 3.77
CA TYR A 173 10.89 9.45 4.95
C TYR A 173 9.58 9.02 5.64
N PRO A 174 8.72 8.25 4.96
CA PRO A 174 7.46 7.86 5.56
C PRO A 174 7.63 6.82 6.67
N VAL A 175 6.83 6.95 7.73
CA VAL A 175 6.95 6.13 8.95
C VAL A 175 5.66 5.45 9.38
N ARG A 176 4.52 5.71 8.73
CA ARG A 176 3.23 5.18 9.19
C ARG A 176 3.15 3.66 9.04
N LEU A 177 3.57 3.09 7.91
CA LEU A 177 3.63 1.64 7.71
C LEU A 177 4.68 0.98 8.62
N ASP A 178 5.81 1.66 8.86
CA ASP A 178 6.84 1.22 9.78
C ASP A 178 6.26 1.05 11.18
N ARG A 179 5.51 2.06 11.66
CA ARG A 179 4.83 1.99 12.96
C ARG A 179 3.80 0.87 13.01
N VAL A 180 3.06 0.62 11.92
CA VAL A 180 2.17 -0.56 11.86
C VAL A 180 2.99 -1.84 12.02
N MET A 181 4.05 -2.05 11.24
CA MET A 181 4.87 -3.27 11.32
C MET A 181 5.51 -3.45 12.70
N ARG A 182 6.02 -2.39 13.33
CA ARG A 182 6.52 -2.43 14.71
C ARG A 182 5.43 -2.79 15.72
N THR A 183 4.22 -2.27 15.52
CA THR A 183 3.05 -2.59 16.37
C THR A 183 2.69 -4.07 16.30
N LEU A 184 2.89 -4.71 15.14
CA LEU A 184 2.72 -6.17 14.98
C LEU A 184 3.86 -6.99 15.61
N GLY A 185 4.90 -6.35 16.14
CA GLY A 185 6.08 -7.01 16.71
C GLY A 185 7.19 -7.34 15.71
N ALA A 186 7.09 -6.91 14.46
CA ALA A 186 8.15 -7.10 13.48
C ALA A 186 9.34 -6.17 13.73
N GLU A 187 10.53 -6.60 13.34
CA GLU A 187 11.71 -5.75 13.28
C GLU A 187 11.68 -4.96 11.97
N VAL A 188 11.48 -3.64 12.05
CA VAL A 188 11.45 -2.80 10.85
C VAL A 188 12.85 -2.47 10.39
N VAL A 189 13.15 -2.89 9.17
CA VAL A 189 14.37 -2.55 8.45
C VAL A 189 14.25 -1.15 7.85
N ASP A 190 15.16 -0.26 8.24
CA ASP A 190 15.21 1.10 7.73
C ASP A 190 16.03 1.21 6.44
N PHE A 191 15.48 0.67 5.35
CA PHE A 191 16.14 0.75 4.04
C PHE A 191 15.79 2.06 3.30
N PRO A 192 16.71 2.68 2.55
CA PRO A 192 16.49 3.98 1.90
C PRO A 192 15.50 3.98 0.73
N MET A 193 15.07 2.81 0.25
CA MET A 193 14.27 2.69 -0.97
C MET A 193 12.74 2.66 -0.71
N LYS A 194 12.28 2.90 0.53
CA LYS A 194 10.86 2.82 0.98
C LYS A 194 9.84 3.53 0.09
N ALA A 195 10.16 4.74 -0.39
CA ALA A 195 9.28 5.58 -1.22
C ALA A 195 9.71 5.66 -2.71
N HIS A 196 10.72 4.88 -3.10
CA HIS A 196 11.20 4.86 -4.48
C HIS A 196 10.22 4.13 -5.41
N CYS A 197 10.24 4.44 -6.70
CA CYS A 197 9.33 3.82 -7.67
C CYS A 197 9.75 2.37 -8.01
N CYS A 198 8.78 1.46 -8.13
CA CYS A 198 8.98 0.06 -8.54
C CYS A 198 9.07 -0.12 -10.07
N GLY A 199 9.05 0.97 -10.84
CA GLY A 199 8.99 0.95 -12.29
C GLY A 199 7.57 0.87 -12.88
N GLY A 200 6.53 0.51 -12.12
CA GLY A 200 5.16 0.42 -12.66
C GLY A 200 5.11 -0.42 -13.94
N HIS A 201 4.41 0.04 -14.98
CA HIS A 201 4.35 -0.67 -16.28
C HIS A 201 5.62 -0.55 -17.15
N MET A 202 6.73 -0.01 -16.62
CA MET A 202 8.00 0.00 -17.34
C MET A 202 8.50 -1.41 -17.65
N THR A 203 8.08 -2.43 -16.92
CA THR A 203 8.37 -3.83 -17.25
C THR A 203 7.85 -4.24 -18.63
N GLN A 204 6.81 -3.58 -19.16
CA GLN A 204 6.29 -3.81 -20.52
C GLN A 204 6.82 -2.80 -21.55
N ILE A 205 7.15 -1.58 -21.13
CA ILE A 205 7.55 -0.48 -22.04
C ILE A 205 9.07 -0.42 -22.23
N SER A 206 9.83 -0.60 -21.15
CA SER A 206 11.29 -0.54 -21.14
C SER A 206 11.82 -1.46 -20.03
N GLU A 207 11.82 -2.75 -20.32
CA GLU A 207 12.13 -3.80 -19.35
C GLU A 207 13.47 -3.55 -18.65
N LYS A 208 14.53 -3.21 -19.39
CA LYS A 208 15.86 -2.94 -18.81
C LYS A 208 15.84 -1.84 -17.73
N VAL A 209 15.06 -0.77 -17.95
CA VAL A 209 14.94 0.32 -16.96
C VAL A 209 14.18 -0.19 -15.74
N ALA A 210 13.12 -0.97 -15.93
CA ALA A 210 12.37 -1.55 -14.82
C ALA A 210 13.23 -2.51 -13.99
N LEU A 211 14.00 -3.40 -14.64
CA LEU A 211 14.90 -4.32 -13.95
C LEU A 211 15.97 -3.59 -13.14
N ASP A 212 16.51 -2.47 -13.63
CA ASP A 212 17.44 -1.64 -12.87
C ASP A 212 16.82 -1.03 -11.62
N MET A 213 15.58 -0.53 -11.73
CA MET A 213 14.84 0.03 -10.59
C MET A 213 14.55 -1.03 -9.53
N LEU A 214 14.13 -2.23 -9.97
CA LEU A 214 13.87 -3.37 -9.08
C LEU A 214 15.15 -3.91 -8.45
N TYR A 215 16.25 -4.00 -9.22
CA TYR A 215 17.56 -4.39 -8.71
C TYR A 215 18.00 -3.51 -7.52
N ARG A 216 17.84 -2.18 -7.63
CA ARG A 216 18.19 -1.25 -6.54
C ARG A 216 17.34 -1.47 -5.29
N LEU A 217 16.05 -1.79 -5.47
CA LEU A 217 15.14 -2.12 -4.37
C LEU A 217 15.59 -3.41 -3.66
N PHE A 218 15.86 -4.49 -4.39
CA PHE A 218 16.31 -5.76 -3.79
C PHE A 218 17.69 -5.65 -3.18
N LYS A 219 18.64 -5.02 -3.87
CA LYS A 219 20.00 -4.79 -3.36
C LYS A 219 19.95 -4.04 -2.03
N SER A 220 19.17 -2.97 -1.96
CA SER A 220 19.01 -2.21 -0.72
C SER A 220 18.32 -3.01 0.38
N ALA A 221 17.25 -3.77 0.08
CA ALA A 221 16.59 -4.60 1.08
C ALA A 221 17.52 -5.72 1.60
N ALA A 222 18.31 -6.35 0.72
CA ALA A 222 19.24 -7.40 1.07
C ALA A 222 20.47 -6.88 1.86
N GLU A 223 21.03 -5.73 1.48
CA GLU A 223 22.13 -5.09 2.23
C GLU A 223 21.73 -4.68 3.65
N TYR A 224 20.44 -4.37 3.83
CA TYR A 224 19.85 -4.09 5.14
C TYR A 224 19.18 -5.33 5.74
N ASP A 225 19.49 -6.52 5.21
CA ASP A 225 19.22 -7.76 5.91
C ASP A 225 17.69 -7.99 6.08
N ALA A 226 16.86 -7.55 5.14
CA ALA A 226 15.43 -7.82 5.17
C ALA A 226 15.13 -9.31 4.92
N ASP A 227 14.13 -9.84 5.62
CA ASP A 227 13.61 -11.19 5.39
C ASP A 227 12.41 -11.18 4.45
N VAL A 228 11.69 -10.07 4.41
CA VAL A 228 10.50 -9.86 3.58
C VAL A 228 10.36 -8.37 3.26
N ILE A 229 9.87 -8.06 2.07
CA ILE A 229 9.38 -6.72 1.74
C ILE A 229 7.86 -6.74 1.90
N THR A 230 7.33 -5.81 2.69
CA THR A 230 5.88 -5.60 2.74
C THR A 230 5.47 -4.41 1.90
N THR A 231 4.36 -4.50 1.18
CA THR A 231 3.86 -3.40 0.35
C THR A 231 2.36 -3.20 0.49
N ILE A 232 1.89 -2.11 -0.12
CA ILE A 232 0.51 -1.65 -0.06
C ILE A 232 -0.08 -1.41 -1.46
N CYS A 233 0.70 -1.68 -2.51
CA CYS A 233 0.34 -1.40 -3.89
C CYS A 233 0.40 -2.69 -4.72
N PRO A 234 -0.70 -3.11 -5.36
CA PRO A 234 -0.73 -4.28 -6.25
C PRO A 234 0.36 -4.27 -7.33
N MET A 235 0.60 -3.12 -7.95
CA MET A 235 1.60 -2.99 -9.01
C MET A 235 3.03 -3.15 -8.46
N CYS A 236 3.28 -2.60 -7.27
CA CYS A 236 4.56 -2.78 -6.58
C CYS A 236 4.81 -4.24 -6.26
N GLN A 237 3.80 -4.94 -5.73
CA GLN A 237 3.89 -6.36 -5.40
C GLN A 237 4.16 -7.18 -6.66
N LEU A 238 3.38 -7.00 -7.72
CA LEU A 238 3.57 -7.73 -8.98
C LEU A 238 4.98 -7.57 -9.53
N ASN A 239 5.49 -6.33 -9.59
CA ASN A 239 6.82 -6.07 -10.13
C ASN A 239 7.93 -6.67 -9.27
N LEU A 240 7.82 -6.53 -7.94
CA LEU A 240 8.82 -7.07 -7.02
C LEU A 240 8.73 -8.60 -6.87
N ASP A 241 7.60 -9.22 -7.15
CA ASP A 241 7.43 -10.66 -6.95
C ASP A 241 7.74 -11.41 -8.25
N ALA A 242 7.11 -11.03 -9.36
CA ALA A 242 7.18 -11.79 -10.61
C ALA A 242 8.51 -11.62 -11.38
N TYR A 243 9.26 -10.54 -11.18
CA TYR A 243 10.44 -10.21 -11.99
C TYR A 243 11.78 -10.47 -11.29
N GLN A 244 11.80 -11.12 -10.12
CA GLN A 244 13.06 -11.43 -9.41
C GLN A 244 14.01 -12.28 -10.24
N GLU A 245 13.51 -13.29 -10.95
CA GLU A 245 14.34 -14.14 -11.83
C GLU A 245 14.99 -13.32 -12.95
N SER A 246 14.24 -12.41 -13.58
CA SER A 246 14.76 -11.51 -14.61
C SER A 246 15.84 -10.58 -14.06
N VAL A 247 15.64 -10.02 -12.86
CA VAL A 247 16.66 -9.20 -12.17
C VAL A 247 17.91 -10.03 -11.86
N ASN A 248 17.73 -11.25 -11.33
CA ASN A 248 18.82 -12.15 -11.00
C ASN A 248 19.68 -12.49 -12.22
N LYS A 249 19.03 -12.78 -13.34
CA LYS A 249 19.69 -13.08 -14.61
C LYS A 249 20.46 -11.87 -15.17
N GLU A 250 19.87 -10.69 -15.18
CA GLU A 250 20.50 -9.47 -15.74
C GLU A 250 21.71 -9.02 -14.91
N TYR A 251 21.61 -9.08 -13.58
CA TYR A 251 22.62 -8.54 -12.66
C TYR A 251 23.52 -9.59 -12.00
N GLY A 252 23.38 -10.88 -12.33
CA GLY A 252 24.15 -11.96 -11.73
C GLY A 252 23.92 -12.09 -10.22
N THR A 253 22.68 -11.88 -9.77
CA THR A 253 22.28 -11.96 -8.36
C THR A 253 21.41 -13.19 -8.10
N ASN A 254 21.06 -13.43 -6.83
CA ASN A 254 20.23 -14.56 -6.41
C ASN A 254 19.24 -14.12 -5.32
N PHE A 255 18.53 -13.03 -5.57
CA PHE A 255 17.45 -12.58 -4.71
C PHE A 255 16.31 -13.60 -4.71
N ASN A 256 15.81 -13.90 -3.52
CA ASN A 256 14.65 -14.76 -3.30
C ASN A 256 13.85 -14.17 -2.12
N MET A 257 13.40 -12.93 -2.32
CA MET A 257 12.77 -12.10 -1.29
C MET A 257 11.25 -12.20 -1.41
N PRO A 258 10.53 -12.74 -0.42
CA PRO A 258 9.07 -12.77 -0.47
C PRO A 258 8.50 -11.35 -0.40
N ILE A 259 7.43 -11.10 -1.16
CA ILE A 259 6.74 -9.80 -1.22
C ILE A 259 5.29 -9.97 -0.79
N LEU A 260 4.96 -9.45 0.39
CA LEU A 260 3.65 -9.62 1.01
C LEU A 260 2.91 -8.29 1.16
N TYR A 261 1.58 -8.32 1.10
CA TYR A 261 0.80 -7.15 1.46
C TYR A 261 0.80 -6.94 2.98
N PHE A 262 0.79 -5.68 3.42
CA PHE A 262 0.82 -5.37 4.85
C PHE A 262 -0.36 -5.96 5.63
N THR A 263 -1.51 -6.11 4.98
CA THR A 263 -2.71 -6.78 5.54
C THR A 263 -2.51 -8.27 5.75
N GLN A 264 -1.67 -8.95 4.95
CA GLN A 264 -1.31 -10.35 5.19
C GLN A 264 -0.51 -10.49 6.48
N LEU A 265 0.47 -9.61 6.69
CA LEU A 265 1.26 -9.58 7.92
C LEU A 265 0.40 -9.19 9.14
N MET A 266 -0.52 -8.24 8.99
CA MET A 266 -1.50 -7.91 10.04
C MET A 266 -2.35 -9.13 10.41
N GLY A 267 -2.94 -9.81 9.41
CA GLY A 267 -3.77 -10.98 9.65
C GLY A 267 -3.01 -12.13 10.31
N LEU A 268 -1.75 -12.35 9.89
CA LEU A 268 -0.88 -13.34 10.51
C LEU A 268 -0.65 -13.00 11.99
N ALA A 269 -0.37 -11.73 12.29
CA ALA A 269 -0.18 -11.25 13.66
C ALA A 269 -1.45 -11.33 14.52
N PHE A 270 -2.63 -11.18 13.89
CA PHE A 270 -3.94 -11.36 14.54
C PHE A 270 -4.30 -12.83 14.76
N GLY A 271 -3.46 -13.75 14.28
CA GLY A 271 -3.66 -15.20 14.40
C GLY A 271 -4.74 -15.75 13.46
N LEU A 272 -5.04 -15.04 12.38
CA LEU A 272 -5.96 -15.51 11.33
C LEU A 272 -5.29 -16.63 10.51
N PRO A 273 -6.08 -17.57 9.95
CA PRO A 273 -5.53 -18.69 9.20
C PRO A 273 -4.97 -18.19 7.85
N THR A 274 -3.86 -18.78 7.41
CA THR A 274 -3.07 -18.28 6.27
C THR A 274 -3.78 -18.39 4.93
N ASP A 275 -4.70 -19.35 4.81
CA ASP A 275 -5.57 -19.52 3.64
C ASP A 275 -6.51 -18.33 3.42
N ALA A 276 -7.12 -17.81 4.50
CA ALA A 276 -7.97 -16.63 4.48
C ALA A 276 -7.18 -15.34 4.19
N LEU A 277 -5.87 -15.38 4.30
CA LEU A 277 -4.97 -14.25 4.04
C LEU A 277 -4.31 -14.34 2.65
N GLY A 278 -4.62 -15.38 1.87
CA GLY A 278 -4.09 -15.54 0.52
C GLY A 278 -2.58 -15.80 0.44
N PHE A 279 -1.98 -16.38 1.48
CA PHE A 279 -0.61 -16.89 1.40
C PHE A 279 -0.51 -18.06 0.41
N GLY A 280 0.63 -18.22 -0.24
CA GLY A 280 0.87 -19.17 -1.32
C GLY A 280 0.38 -18.70 -2.70
N LYS A 281 -0.10 -17.45 -2.81
CA LYS A 281 -0.44 -16.81 -4.09
C LYS A 281 0.73 -15.98 -4.65
N GLU A 282 1.71 -15.66 -3.80
CA GLU A 282 2.98 -15.05 -4.17
C GLU A 282 3.83 -15.99 -5.05
N PHE A 283 4.66 -15.41 -5.93
CA PHE A 283 5.59 -16.15 -6.77
C PHE A 283 6.78 -16.68 -5.97
N ILE A 284 7.29 -15.87 -5.03
CA ILE A 284 8.37 -16.27 -4.13
C ILE A 284 7.80 -16.71 -2.77
N ASP A 285 7.98 -17.99 -2.44
CA ASP A 285 7.48 -18.60 -1.20
C ASP A 285 7.91 -17.81 0.05
N ALA A 286 6.93 -17.37 0.83
CA ALA A 286 7.15 -16.68 2.09
C ALA A 286 7.48 -17.63 3.26
N GLY A 287 7.24 -18.93 3.13
CA GLY A 287 7.44 -19.94 4.18
C GLY A 287 8.79 -19.85 4.90
N PRO A 288 9.94 -19.78 4.18
CA PRO A 288 11.25 -19.67 4.79
C PRO A 288 11.44 -18.39 5.63
N ALA A 289 10.88 -17.25 5.21
CA ALA A 289 10.94 -16.02 5.97
C ALA A 289 10.03 -16.07 7.19
N LEU A 290 8.80 -16.58 7.04
CA LEU A 290 7.83 -16.69 8.12
C LEU A 290 8.22 -17.73 9.18
N ALA A 291 9.03 -18.73 8.85
CA ALA A 291 9.58 -19.68 9.80
C ALA A 291 10.50 -19.02 10.86
N LYS A 292 10.96 -17.79 10.62
CA LYS A 292 11.72 -16.99 11.60
C LYS A 292 10.85 -16.37 12.69
N VAL A 293 9.53 -16.33 12.50
CA VAL A 293 8.59 -15.78 13.48
C VAL A 293 8.60 -16.66 14.73
N GLY A 294 9.14 -16.12 15.82
CA GLY A 294 9.24 -16.76 17.12
C GLY A 294 8.16 -16.30 18.11
N ALA A 295 7.97 -17.07 19.18
CA ALA A 295 7.05 -16.73 20.27
C ALA A 295 7.65 -15.72 21.27
N GLU A 296 8.98 -15.62 21.36
CA GLU A 296 9.66 -14.76 22.31
C GLU A 296 10.18 -13.48 21.64
N PRO A 297 10.08 -12.31 22.31
CA PRO A 297 10.66 -11.09 21.79
C PRO A 297 12.18 -11.26 21.62
N PRO A 298 12.77 -10.78 20.50
CA PRO A 298 14.20 -10.92 20.28
C PRO A 298 14.98 -10.26 21.43
N GLN A 299 16.03 -10.93 21.89
CA GLN A 299 16.96 -10.31 22.84
C GLN A 299 17.58 -9.10 22.14
N LYS A 300 17.24 -7.88 22.60
CA LYS A 300 17.89 -6.67 22.10
C LYS A 300 19.40 -6.89 22.22
N PRO A 301 20.19 -6.74 21.14
CA PRO A 301 21.64 -6.81 21.27
C PRO A 301 22.03 -5.81 22.36
N LYS A 302 22.82 -6.26 23.34
CA LYS A 302 23.38 -5.35 24.36
C LYS A 302 24.03 -4.23 23.58
N LYS A 303 23.51 -2.99 23.71
CA LYS A 303 24.17 -1.81 23.15
C LYS A 303 25.63 -1.89 23.59
N GLU A 304 26.54 -2.15 22.65
CA GLU A 304 27.96 -2.01 22.92
C GLU A 304 28.14 -0.59 23.44
N LYS A 305 28.73 -0.46 24.63
CA LYS A 305 29.06 0.86 25.16
C LYS A 305 29.99 1.49 24.12
N LEU A 306 29.52 2.55 23.48
CA LEU A 306 30.35 3.40 22.62
C LEU A 306 31.67 3.66 23.37
N ALA A 307 32.78 3.38 22.72
CA ALA A 307 34.10 3.70 23.25
C ALA A 307 34.09 5.18 23.67
N LYS A 308 34.73 5.52 24.79
CA LYS A 308 34.74 6.91 25.32
C LYS A 308 35.30 7.95 24.33
N GLU A 309 35.94 7.50 23.26
CA GLU A 309 36.56 8.28 22.19
C GLU A 309 35.69 8.37 20.93
N ALA A 310 34.52 7.72 20.89
CA ALA A 310 33.62 7.80 19.75
C ALA A 310 33.00 9.21 19.66
N LEU A 311 32.98 9.77 18.45
CA LEU A 311 32.28 11.02 18.16
C LEU A 311 30.82 10.93 18.63
N PRO A 312 30.25 11.97 19.26
CA PRO A 312 28.86 11.95 19.68
C PRO A 312 27.97 11.75 18.46
N MET A 313 27.13 10.71 18.48
CA MET A 313 26.09 10.55 17.46
C MET A 313 25.15 11.76 17.53
N PRO A 314 24.73 12.33 16.37
CA PRO A 314 23.72 13.36 16.35
C PRO A 314 22.45 12.83 17.02
N PHE A 315 21.97 13.55 18.03
CA PHE A 315 20.73 13.24 18.72
C PHE A 315 19.59 13.74 17.82
N MET A 316 18.80 12.84 17.24
CA MET A 316 17.50 13.24 16.70
C MET A 316 16.52 13.29 17.88
N PRO A 317 15.89 14.44 18.18
CA PRO A 317 14.84 14.50 19.18
C PRO A 317 13.73 13.51 18.79
N GLU A 318 13.31 12.67 19.73
CA GLU A 318 12.06 11.92 19.58
C GLU A 318 10.94 12.97 19.63
N GLU A 319 10.38 13.32 18.47
CA GLU A 319 9.22 14.22 18.39
C GLU A 319 7.98 13.46 18.93
N GLU A 320 7.36 14.07 19.95
CA GLU A 320 6.13 13.66 20.66
C GLU A 320 4.94 13.40 19.72
#